data_AF-A0A6C0FRG2-F1
#
_entry.id   AF-A0A6C0FRG2-F1
#
_cell.length_a   1.000
_cell.length_b   1.000
_cell.length_c   1.000
_cell.angle_alpha   90.00
_cell.angle_beta   90.00
_cell.angle_gamma   90.00
#
_symmetry.space_group_name_H-M   'P 1'
#
loop_
_entity.id
_entity.type
_entity.pdbx_description
1 polymer ?
#
loop_
_entity_poly.entity_id
_entity_poly.type
_entity_poly.pdbx_seq_one_letter_code
_entity_poly.pdbx_strand_id
1 'polypeptide(L)'
;MTSPLVLGRGQNAPWPDAGVLVEVVGTAAAECDVSVLLVDQAQRAASSDDLVFYNQPSAPGATLEAGTPARVRLDLDALPARVHAVLCLVSVDPDRPTLGALPPLTAVLRGGDGSVRARFPLVDLTSERAVVTVEVYRRGAGWKVRAVGQGYDGGLAQAVTAHGVEVDDADDHATPVSSAPAAATASPTTPHTAATPAPATPRAAPPTSAAAPRPVHAAAPTGPTPPPPPGTSAGERLLRQSSAILEDAARSTAALRSAVAYADRRRDDALAALVADPSTRGGPGQQSAAAQAEREHADLVARARERHDADLRQLAAELADHERRLPAAMAPWTAAAWRGWRPSPVPAPGVRVGDLHVEEVPTLRFPMLLGLPLSQPLWVDSASGTDAATVSAVRALVARLLAAYPVGGLDVLVVDLTGGLAPSLTALAQPGSRAMSTPAATSVAAAGAVLDGLVRRVDLVQMARSAGAMDALGGDDAHRLLVVHDFPTAFDDAAVGRVRYLVDEGPSAGVQVLLTGAQSPVHEGSPLVTTLFRESVRLPVEPDDHLADAWTHTQWRYTPDLGPDDASVVDGVLRAAATDLR
;
A
#
# COMPACT_ATOMS: atom_id res chain seq x y z
N MET A 1 -8.68 -27.74 -5.22
CA MET A 1 -7.73 -26.66 -4.89
C MET A 1 -7.66 -26.58 -3.38
N THR A 2 -6.52 -26.90 -2.79
CA THR A 2 -6.31 -26.87 -1.34
C THR A 2 -6.17 -25.41 -0.93
N SER A 3 -6.89 -24.97 0.11
CA SER A 3 -6.76 -23.61 0.63
C SER A 3 -5.30 -23.34 1.06
N PRO A 4 -4.76 -22.14 0.78
CA PRO A 4 -3.39 -21.78 1.14
C PRO A 4 -3.21 -21.81 2.66
N LEU A 5 -2.08 -22.36 3.12
CA LEU A 5 -1.77 -22.50 4.54
C LEU A 5 -1.41 -21.14 5.15
N VAL A 6 -2.10 -20.73 6.20
CA VAL A 6 -1.68 -19.57 7.02
C VAL A 6 -0.74 -20.07 8.11
N LEU A 7 0.49 -19.58 8.10
CA LEU A 7 1.53 -19.92 9.05
C LEU A 7 1.50 -18.95 10.23
N GLY A 8 1.62 -19.48 11.45
CA GLY A 8 1.96 -18.70 12.64
C GLY A 8 3.47 -18.60 12.85
N ARG A 9 3.92 -17.62 13.65
CA ARG A 9 5.34 -17.45 13.98
C ARG A 9 5.94 -18.76 14.55
N GLY A 10 7.06 -19.20 13.99
CA GLY A 10 7.73 -20.46 14.33
C GLY A 10 7.15 -21.72 13.65
N GLN A 11 5.99 -21.64 12.99
CA GLN A 11 5.39 -22.77 12.30
C GLN A 11 6.19 -23.15 11.06
N ASN A 12 6.30 -24.46 10.80
CA ASN A 12 6.94 -25.00 9.61
C ASN A 12 5.99 -25.85 8.77
N ALA A 13 6.22 -25.87 7.47
CA ALA A 13 5.46 -26.64 6.50
C ALA A 13 6.38 -27.29 5.45
N PRO A 14 6.02 -28.46 4.89
CA PRO A 14 6.74 -29.02 3.76
C PRO A 14 6.61 -28.13 2.52
N TRP A 15 7.67 -28.05 1.72
CA TRP A 15 7.65 -27.37 0.43
C TRP A 15 7.94 -28.37 -0.70
N PRO A 16 6.92 -28.73 -1.51
CA PRO A 16 7.06 -29.78 -2.52
C PRO A 16 7.62 -29.29 -3.87
N ASP A 17 7.60 -27.97 -4.10
CA ASP A 17 7.95 -27.38 -5.40
C ASP A 17 9.46 -27.07 -5.48
N ALA A 18 10.08 -27.28 -6.65
CA ALA A 18 11.49 -26.95 -6.89
C ALA A 18 11.76 -25.43 -6.91
N GLY A 19 10.72 -24.64 -7.15
CA GLY A 19 10.77 -23.18 -7.12
C GLY A 19 9.91 -22.59 -6.00
N VAL A 20 10.33 -21.43 -5.49
CA VAL A 20 9.55 -20.61 -4.55
C VAL A 20 9.53 -19.18 -5.07
N LEU A 21 8.35 -18.58 -5.19
CA LEU A 21 8.24 -17.12 -5.32
C LEU A 21 7.76 -16.55 -3.99
N VAL A 22 8.58 -15.72 -3.37
CA VAL A 22 8.26 -15.01 -2.13
C VAL A 22 7.94 -13.57 -2.48
N GLU A 23 6.76 -13.11 -2.07
CA GLU A 23 6.30 -11.74 -2.26
C GLU A 23 5.79 -11.18 -0.93
N VAL A 24 5.92 -9.87 -0.75
CA VAL A 24 5.34 -9.15 0.38
C VAL A 24 4.14 -8.38 -0.11
N VAL A 25 2.99 -8.58 0.52
CA VAL A 25 1.74 -7.92 0.16
C VAL A 25 1.21 -7.13 1.35
N GLY A 26 0.51 -6.03 1.04
CA GLY A 26 0.00 -5.08 2.03
C GLY A 26 0.04 -3.67 1.45
N THR A 27 -0.70 -2.73 2.03
CA THR A 27 -0.78 -1.36 1.52
C THR A 27 0.54 -0.60 1.65
N ALA A 28 1.36 -0.94 2.64
CA ALA A 28 2.70 -0.40 2.83
C ALA A 28 3.80 -1.29 2.25
N ALA A 29 3.45 -2.30 1.46
CA ALA A 29 4.44 -3.21 0.89
C ALA A 29 5.43 -2.45 -0.01
N ALA A 30 4.96 -1.41 -0.71
CA ALA A 30 5.80 -0.51 -1.52
C ALA A 30 6.80 0.31 -0.71
N GLU A 31 6.58 0.42 0.60
CA GLU A 31 7.46 1.16 1.50
C GLU A 31 8.63 0.31 2.00
N CYS A 32 8.63 -0.98 1.68
CA CYS A 32 9.61 -1.94 2.15
C CYS A 32 10.51 -2.44 1.02
N ASP A 33 11.75 -2.73 1.35
CA ASP A 33 12.65 -3.49 0.52
C ASP A 33 12.60 -4.97 0.87
N VAL A 34 12.75 -5.81 -0.14
CA VAL A 34 12.87 -7.26 0.02
C VAL A 34 14.30 -7.66 -0.30
N SER A 35 14.91 -8.39 0.63
CA SER A 35 16.26 -8.93 0.48
C SER A 35 16.29 -10.41 0.82
N VAL A 36 17.33 -11.10 0.36
CA VAL A 36 17.51 -12.53 0.62
C VAL A 36 18.92 -12.78 1.09
N LEU A 37 19.07 -13.63 2.09
CA LEU A 37 20.37 -14.09 2.54
C LEU A 37 20.48 -15.60 2.41
N LEU A 38 21.48 -16.07 1.66
CA LEU A 38 21.79 -17.49 1.51
C LEU A 38 22.74 -17.89 2.65
N VAL A 39 22.33 -18.87 3.47
CA VAL A 39 23.07 -19.25 4.67
C VAL A 39 23.34 -20.75 4.74
N ASP A 40 24.45 -21.10 5.39
CA ASP A 40 24.85 -22.46 5.67
C ASP A 40 24.08 -23.09 6.84
N GLN A 41 24.48 -24.30 7.25
CA GLN A 41 23.85 -25.02 8.36
C GLN A 41 24.04 -24.32 9.72
N ALA A 42 25.04 -23.45 9.85
CA ALA A 42 25.28 -22.62 11.03
C ALA A 42 24.55 -21.27 10.96
N GLN A 43 23.67 -21.07 9.97
CA GLN A 43 22.96 -19.81 9.71
C GLN A 43 23.91 -18.65 9.43
N ARG A 44 25.05 -18.92 8.76
CA ARG A 44 25.99 -17.91 8.32
C ARG A 44 26.10 -17.85 6.80
N ALA A 45 26.16 -16.63 6.26
CA ALA A 45 26.53 -16.40 4.88
C ALA A 45 28.02 -16.72 4.68
N ALA A 46 28.40 -17.21 3.50
CA ALA A 46 29.81 -17.49 3.22
C ALA A 46 30.59 -16.22 2.85
N SER A 47 29.90 -15.23 2.28
CA SER A 47 30.43 -13.92 1.89
C SER A 47 29.28 -12.92 1.65
N SER A 48 29.59 -11.65 1.40
CA SER A 48 28.62 -10.65 0.95
C SER A 48 27.90 -11.04 -0.35
N ASP A 49 28.51 -11.87 -1.20
CA ASP A 49 27.91 -12.34 -2.46
C ASP A 49 26.65 -13.20 -2.26
N ASP A 50 26.42 -13.67 -1.02
CA ASP A 50 25.22 -14.43 -0.63
C ASP A 50 24.04 -13.55 -0.23
N LEU A 51 24.22 -12.23 -0.20
CA LEU A 51 23.16 -11.26 0.02
C LEU A 51 22.61 -10.80 -1.34
N VAL A 52 21.32 -11.05 -1.59
CA VAL A 52 20.60 -10.56 -2.76
C VAL A 52 19.70 -9.40 -2.33
N PHE A 53 19.87 -8.25 -2.99
CA PHE A 53 19.17 -7.00 -2.71
C PHE A 53 19.18 -6.13 -3.98
N TYR A 54 18.59 -4.93 -3.94
CA TYR A 54 18.41 -4.11 -5.16
C TYR A 54 19.70 -3.85 -5.95
N ASN A 55 20.84 -3.65 -5.27
CA ASN A 55 22.14 -3.38 -5.88
C ASN A 55 22.90 -4.65 -6.30
N GLN A 56 22.44 -5.82 -5.84
CA GLN A 56 22.95 -7.13 -6.22
C GLN A 56 21.77 -8.09 -6.40
N PRO A 57 21.03 -7.99 -7.52
CA PRO A 57 19.70 -8.59 -7.66
C PRO A 57 19.74 -10.10 -7.94
N SER A 58 20.90 -10.75 -7.93
CA SER A 58 20.98 -12.20 -8.11
C SER A 58 22.16 -12.84 -7.39
N ALA A 59 21.93 -14.08 -6.97
CA ALA A 59 22.93 -15.05 -6.52
C ALA A 59 22.55 -16.43 -7.10
N PRO A 60 23.43 -17.44 -7.11
CA PRO A 60 23.08 -18.77 -7.62
C PRO A 60 21.83 -19.33 -6.93
N GLY A 61 20.76 -19.55 -7.70
CA GLY A 61 19.47 -20.07 -7.20
C GLY A 61 18.55 -19.03 -6.54
N ALA A 62 18.92 -17.74 -6.50
CA ALA A 62 18.08 -16.66 -5.98
C ALA A 62 18.12 -15.44 -6.89
N THR A 63 16.94 -14.91 -7.25
CA THR A 63 16.82 -13.72 -8.10
C THR A 63 15.79 -12.79 -7.50
N LEU A 64 16.17 -11.52 -7.35
CA LEU A 64 15.26 -10.44 -7.05
C LEU A 64 14.64 -9.97 -8.37
N GLU A 65 13.32 -10.12 -8.50
CA GLU A 65 12.53 -9.63 -9.60
C GLU A 65 12.08 -8.20 -9.29
N ALA A 66 12.30 -7.29 -10.25
CA ALA A 66 11.88 -5.90 -10.12
C ALA A 66 10.37 -5.81 -9.92
N GLY A 67 9.95 -4.92 -9.04
CA GLY A 67 8.55 -4.72 -8.61
C GLY A 67 8.50 -3.87 -7.35
N THR A 68 7.31 -3.47 -6.92
CA THR A 68 7.12 -2.63 -5.74
C THR A 68 6.07 -3.23 -4.79
N PRO A 69 6.49 -3.97 -3.74
CA PRO A 69 7.87 -4.36 -3.46
C PRO A 69 8.39 -5.43 -4.43
N ALA A 70 9.71 -5.53 -4.49
CA ALA A 70 10.40 -6.55 -5.27
C ALA A 70 10.00 -7.96 -4.81
N ARG A 71 9.97 -8.91 -5.75
CA ARG A 71 9.64 -10.32 -5.47
C ARG A 71 10.91 -11.14 -5.53
N VAL A 72 10.96 -12.22 -4.77
CA VAL A 72 12.12 -13.10 -4.74
C VAL A 72 11.74 -14.43 -5.37
N ARG A 73 12.39 -14.76 -6.48
CA ARG A 73 12.31 -16.09 -7.07
C ARG A 73 13.51 -16.93 -6.65
N LEU A 74 13.22 -18.07 -6.03
CA LEU A 74 14.20 -19.07 -5.64
C LEU A 74 14.06 -20.28 -6.56
N ASP A 75 15.17 -20.70 -7.14
CA ASP A 75 15.34 -22.00 -7.78
C ASP A 75 16.16 -22.87 -6.82
N LEU A 76 15.46 -23.76 -6.11
CA LEU A 76 16.03 -24.50 -4.99
C LEU A 76 17.02 -25.59 -5.44
N ASP A 77 16.92 -26.04 -6.69
CA ASP A 77 17.82 -27.00 -7.30
C ASP A 77 19.11 -26.33 -7.79
N ALA A 78 19.04 -25.05 -8.16
CA ALA A 78 20.19 -24.23 -8.52
C ALA A 78 20.97 -23.66 -7.31
N LEU A 79 20.45 -23.79 -6.09
CA LEU A 79 21.15 -23.35 -4.87
C LEU A 79 22.42 -24.19 -4.62
N PRO A 80 23.58 -23.56 -4.39
CA PRO A 80 24.83 -24.25 -4.10
C PRO A 80 24.68 -25.24 -2.95
N ALA A 81 25.40 -26.37 -3.00
CA ALA A 81 25.28 -27.43 -2.00
C ALA A 81 25.57 -26.98 -0.55
N ARG A 82 26.37 -25.91 -0.39
CA ARG A 82 26.68 -25.29 0.91
C ARG A 82 25.49 -24.55 1.54
N VAL A 83 24.51 -24.12 0.73
CA VAL A 83 23.35 -23.37 1.20
C VAL A 83 22.36 -24.35 1.83
N HIS A 84 22.16 -24.19 3.13
CA HIS A 84 21.23 -25.02 3.90
C HIS A 84 19.88 -24.33 4.08
N ALA A 85 19.87 -23.00 4.11
CA ALA A 85 18.67 -22.21 4.20
C ALA A 85 18.78 -20.88 3.44
N VAL A 86 17.63 -20.34 3.09
CA VAL A 86 17.45 -19.04 2.44
C VAL A 86 16.53 -18.20 3.32
N LEU A 87 17.03 -17.08 3.83
CA LEU A 87 16.30 -16.17 4.69
C LEU A 87 15.72 -15.04 3.83
N CYS A 88 14.40 -14.85 3.87
CA CYS A 88 13.74 -13.73 3.20
C CYS A 88 13.52 -12.59 4.21
N LEU A 89 14.11 -11.44 3.93
CA LEU A 89 14.08 -10.27 4.79
C LEU A 89 13.20 -9.19 4.18
N VAL A 90 12.51 -8.47 5.05
CA VAL A 90 11.80 -7.23 4.73
C VAL A 90 12.41 -6.13 5.58
N SER A 91 12.76 -5.02 4.97
CA SER A 91 13.35 -3.88 5.66
C SER A 91 12.76 -2.56 5.20
N VAL A 92 12.91 -1.54 6.04
CA VAL A 92 12.56 -0.16 5.75
C VAL A 92 13.78 0.73 5.95
N ASP A 93 13.94 1.73 5.08
CA ASP A 93 15.02 2.70 5.19
C ASP A 93 15.01 3.44 6.54
N PRO A 94 16.15 3.94 7.04
CA PRO A 94 16.25 4.69 8.30
C PRO A 94 15.37 5.95 8.40
N ASP A 95 14.96 6.52 7.28
CA ASP A 95 14.10 7.70 7.18
C ASP A 95 12.59 7.36 7.10
N ARG A 96 12.23 6.08 6.99
CA ARG A 96 10.84 5.59 6.97
C ARG A 96 10.31 5.23 8.38
N PRO A 97 9.00 5.03 8.57
CA PRO A 97 8.47 4.45 9.81
C PRO A 97 9.04 3.05 10.05
N THR A 98 9.09 2.60 11.32
CA THR A 98 9.46 1.21 11.65
C THR A 98 8.42 0.23 11.09
N LEU A 99 8.77 -1.04 10.93
CA LEU A 99 7.85 -2.05 10.41
C LEU A 99 6.60 -2.21 11.28
N GLY A 100 6.71 -2.03 12.61
CA GLY A 100 5.56 -2.03 13.51
C GLY A 100 4.67 -0.78 13.42
N ALA A 101 5.15 0.28 12.77
CA ALA A 101 4.39 1.48 12.50
C ALA A 101 3.75 1.48 11.10
N LEU A 102 4.08 0.50 10.25
CA LEU A 102 3.47 0.34 8.94
C LEU A 102 2.14 -0.44 9.04
N PRO A 103 1.19 -0.18 8.13
CA PRO A 103 0.05 -1.07 7.89
C PRO A 103 0.46 -2.56 7.79
N PRO A 104 -0.41 -3.50 8.19
CA PRO A 104 -0.11 -4.93 8.19
C PRO A 104 0.44 -5.44 6.86
N LEU A 105 1.56 -6.16 6.96
CA LEU A 105 2.23 -6.81 5.84
C LEU A 105 2.08 -8.32 5.95
N THR A 106 2.02 -9.01 4.83
CA THR A 106 1.97 -10.48 4.76
C THR A 106 3.00 -10.99 3.76
N ALA A 107 3.86 -11.91 4.19
CA ALA A 107 4.70 -12.68 3.27
C ALA A 107 3.85 -13.79 2.62
N VAL A 108 3.86 -13.86 1.29
CA VAL A 108 3.11 -14.84 0.50
C VAL A 108 4.10 -15.69 -0.29
N LEU A 109 3.92 -17.01 -0.24
CA LEU A 109 4.78 -17.98 -0.91
C LEU A 109 3.98 -18.71 -1.98
N ARG A 110 4.47 -18.68 -3.20
CA ARG A 110 3.88 -19.34 -4.37
C ARG A 110 4.79 -20.44 -4.91
N GLY A 111 4.16 -21.51 -5.38
CA GLY A 111 4.84 -22.58 -6.10
C GLY A 111 5.21 -22.17 -7.53
N GLY A 112 5.91 -23.05 -8.25
CA GLY A 112 6.28 -22.83 -9.65
C GLY A 112 5.09 -22.74 -10.62
N ASP A 113 3.90 -23.16 -10.20
CA ASP A 113 2.63 -23.00 -10.92
C ASP A 113 1.93 -21.66 -10.64
N GLY A 114 2.55 -20.77 -9.86
CA GLY A 114 2.01 -19.46 -9.46
C GLY A 114 0.93 -19.50 -8.38
N SER A 115 0.51 -20.70 -7.93
CA SER A 115 -0.51 -20.85 -6.91
C SER A 115 0.03 -20.50 -5.53
N VAL A 116 -0.78 -19.83 -4.71
CA VAL A 116 -0.40 -19.52 -3.32
C VAL A 116 -0.41 -20.80 -2.49
N ARG A 117 0.72 -21.13 -1.87
CA ARG A 117 0.90 -22.30 -1.03
C ARG A 117 0.87 -21.95 0.45
N ALA A 118 1.50 -20.82 0.83
CA ALA A 118 1.53 -20.36 2.22
C ALA A 118 1.45 -18.84 2.34
N ARG A 119 0.94 -18.37 3.49
CA ARG A 119 0.94 -16.96 3.90
C ARG A 119 1.44 -16.83 5.33
N PHE A 120 2.19 -15.79 5.61
CA PHE A 120 2.64 -15.44 6.95
C PHE A 120 2.38 -13.96 7.23
N PRO A 121 1.32 -13.63 7.99
CA PRO A 121 1.08 -12.27 8.47
C PRO A 121 2.21 -11.83 9.40
N LEU A 122 2.78 -10.65 9.13
CA LEU A 122 3.81 -10.05 9.97
C LEU A 122 3.12 -9.31 11.11
N VAL A 123 2.99 -10.00 12.24
CA VAL A 123 2.36 -9.51 13.47
C VAL A 123 3.38 -9.33 14.58
N ASP A 124 3.02 -8.55 15.60
CA ASP A 124 3.84 -8.29 16.80
C ASP A 124 5.17 -7.54 16.54
N LEU A 125 5.26 -6.79 15.45
CA LEU A 125 6.35 -5.85 15.20
C LEU A 125 6.07 -4.50 15.88
N THR A 126 7.12 -3.84 16.35
CA THR A 126 7.09 -2.58 17.09
C THR A 126 8.18 -1.62 16.57
N SER A 127 9.35 -1.56 17.20
CA SER A 127 10.47 -0.70 16.83
C SER A 127 11.33 -1.23 15.70
N GLU A 128 11.10 -2.45 15.24
CA GLU A 128 11.98 -3.15 14.32
C GLU A 128 11.94 -2.54 12.91
N ARG A 129 13.10 -2.43 12.27
CA ARG A 129 13.28 -1.84 10.93
C ARG A 129 13.65 -2.88 9.87
N ALA A 130 13.99 -4.08 10.30
CA ALA A 130 14.07 -5.25 9.43
C ALA A 130 13.44 -6.45 10.12
N VAL A 131 12.91 -7.40 9.35
CA VAL A 131 12.36 -8.65 9.86
C VAL A 131 12.71 -9.79 8.92
N VAL A 132 13.17 -10.92 9.48
CA VAL A 132 13.23 -12.18 8.75
C VAL A 132 11.81 -12.75 8.73
N THR A 133 11.19 -12.75 7.55
CA THR A 133 9.80 -13.14 7.37
C THR A 133 9.69 -14.66 7.37
N VAL A 134 10.25 -15.29 6.35
CA VAL A 134 10.25 -16.72 6.14
C VAL A 134 11.65 -17.23 5.82
N GLU A 135 11.85 -18.48 6.17
CA GLU A 135 13.05 -19.23 5.85
C GLU A 135 12.67 -20.46 5.04
N VAL A 136 13.34 -20.65 3.91
CA VAL A 136 13.25 -21.86 3.10
C VAL A 136 14.51 -22.69 3.37
N TYR A 137 14.37 -23.87 3.98
CA TYR A 137 15.51 -24.66 4.47
C TYR A 137 15.43 -26.13 4.07
N ARG A 138 16.59 -26.77 3.94
CA ARG A 138 16.72 -28.20 3.62
C ARG A 138 16.45 -29.05 4.86
N ARG A 139 15.62 -30.07 4.71
CA ARG A 139 15.39 -31.09 5.75
C ARG A 139 15.37 -32.48 5.10
N GLY A 140 16.43 -33.25 5.35
CA GLY A 140 16.61 -34.53 4.64
C GLY A 140 16.85 -34.29 3.15
N ALA A 141 16.11 -35.00 2.30
CA ALA A 141 16.22 -34.88 0.84
C ALA A 141 15.32 -33.78 0.22
N GLY A 142 14.54 -33.05 1.02
CA GLY A 142 13.58 -32.06 0.53
C GLY A 142 13.67 -30.70 1.24
N TRP A 143 12.82 -29.78 0.80
CA TRP A 143 12.74 -28.42 1.33
C TRP A 143 11.52 -28.23 2.24
N LYS A 144 11.66 -27.31 3.19
CA LYS A 144 10.61 -26.88 4.09
C LYS A 144 10.62 -25.36 4.20
N VAL A 145 9.49 -24.79 4.55
CA VAL A 145 9.37 -23.37 4.91
C VAL A 145 9.12 -23.25 6.41
N ARG A 146 9.66 -22.20 7.02
CA ARG A 146 9.41 -21.79 8.40
C ARG A 146 9.05 -20.31 8.43
N ALA A 147 7.95 -19.97 9.10
CA ALA A 147 7.66 -18.60 9.47
C ALA A 147 8.54 -18.20 10.66
N VAL A 148 9.33 -17.13 10.52
CA VAL A 148 10.34 -16.75 11.51
C VAL A 148 9.86 -15.56 12.33
N GLY A 149 9.56 -14.43 11.66
CA GLY A 149 9.08 -13.20 12.30
C GLY A 149 10.08 -12.60 13.29
N GLN A 150 11.38 -12.74 13.07
CA GLN A 150 12.40 -12.16 13.93
C GLN A 150 12.77 -10.77 13.44
N GLY A 151 12.46 -9.75 14.23
CA GLY A 151 12.75 -8.36 13.93
C GLY A 151 14.11 -7.87 14.45
N TYR A 152 14.60 -6.79 13.84
CA TYR A 152 15.87 -6.13 14.12
C TYR A 152 15.66 -4.61 14.12
N ASP A 153 15.92 -3.96 15.25
CA ASP A 153 15.80 -2.49 15.41
C ASP A 153 16.83 -1.73 14.56
N GLY A 154 18.03 -2.29 14.42
CA GLY A 154 19.12 -1.73 13.60
C GLY A 154 18.99 -1.98 12.10
N GLY A 155 17.81 -2.38 11.63
CA GLY A 155 17.51 -2.54 10.21
C GLY A 155 18.26 -3.68 9.52
N LEU A 156 18.36 -3.59 8.20
CA LEU A 156 18.94 -4.65 7.37
C LEU A 156 20.40 -4.91 7.73
N ALA A 157 21.18 -3.85 8.02
CA ALA A 157 22.59 -3.96 8.41
C ALA A 157 22.78 -4.84 9.66
N GLN A 158 21.97 -4.63 10.70
CA GLN A 158 21.99 -5.48 11.89
C GLN A 158 21.59 -6.93 11.57
N ALA A 159 20.56 -7.11 10.74
CA ALA A 159 20.08 -8.44 10.37
C ALA A 159 21.14 -9.25 9.61
N VAL A 160 21.79 -8.67 8.60
CA VAL A 160 22.81 -9.38 7.81
C VAL A 160 24.10 -9.61 8.59
N THR A 161 24.48 -8.68 9.46
CA THR A 161 25.64 -8.83 10.36
C THR A 161 25.44 -9.97 11.36
N ALA A 162 24.22 -10.15 11.88
CA ALA A 162 23.88 -11.28 12.75
C ALA A 162 24.12 -12.64 12.06
N HIS A 163 24.06 -12.68 10.73
CA HIS A 163 24.31 -13.85 9.88
C HIS A 163 25.68 -13.83 9.20
N GLY A 164 26.61 -12.98 9.65
CA GLY A 164 28.02 -13.04 9.27
C GLY A 164 28.42 -12.31 8.00
N VAL A 165 27.58 -11.41 7.47
CA VAL A 165 27.97 -10.47 6.41
C VAL A 165 28.57 -9.22 7.06
N GLU A 166 29.77 -8.81 6.63
CA GLU A 166 30.36 -7.52 7.04
C GLU A 166 29.75 -6.39 6.19
N VAL A 167 29.38 -5.28 6.82
CA VAL A 167 28.83 -4.08 6.16
C VAL A 167 29.82 -2.94 6.38
N ASP A 168 30.36 -2.36 5.32
CA ASP A 168 31.22 -1.17 5.40
C ASP A 168 30.35 0.09 5.57
N ASP A 169 30.42 0.72 6.74
CA ASP A 169 29.80 2.04 7.00
C ASP A 169 30.67 3.14 6.37
N ALA A 170 30.40 3.50 5.12
CA ALA A 170 30.96 4.69 4.50
C ALA A 170 29.98 5.31 3.51
N ASP A 171 29.24 6.34 3.95
CA ASP A 171 28.91 7.51 3.12
C ASP A 171 28.33 8.62 4.01
N ASP A 172 29.23 9.38 4.64
CA ASP A 172 28.91 10.66 5.27
C ASP A 172 30.15 11.57 5.22
N HIS A 173 30.39 12.25 4.08
CA HIS A 173 30.89 13.64 3.96
C HIS A 173 31.41 13.97 2.54
N ALA A 174 30.97 15.12 2.03
CA ALA A 174 31.53 15.76 0.85
C ALA A 174 32.89 16.43 1.12
N THR A 175 33.80 16.25 0.16
CA THR A 175 35.04 17.00 -0.20
C THR A 175 36.35 16.73 0.58
N PRO A 176 37.53 16.90 -0.04
CA PRO A 176 37.98 16.58 -1.40
C PRO A 176 39.22 15.65 -1.42
N VAL A 177 39.56 15.16 -2.62
CA VAL A 177 40.72 14.34 -2.99
C VAL A 177 42.01 14.59 -2.18
N SER A 178 42.57 13.53 -1.58
CA SER A 178 44.00 13.45 -1.26
C SER A 178 44.51 12.01 -1.33
N SER A 179 45.71 11.89 -1.87
CA SER A 179 46.38 10.72 -2.43
C SER A 179 46.81 9.64 -1.44
N ALA A 180 46.64 8.38 -1.88
CA ALA A 180 47.49 7.17 -1.80
C ALA A 180 48.58 6.97 -0.70
N PRO A 181 48.90 5.70 -0.36
CA PRO A 181 49.38 5.28 0.96
C PRO A 181 50.91 5.03 1.03
N ALA A 182 51.46 5.01 2.25
CA ALA A 182 52.76 4.41 2.53
C ALA A 182 52.84 3.76 3.93
N ALA A 183 53.09 2.44 3.90
CA ALA A 183 53.69 1.52 4.86
C ALA A 183 54.22 2.05 6.21
N ALA A 184 53.99 1.30 7.30
CA ALA A 184 54.97 0.34 7.87
C ALA A 184 54.71 -0.04 9.35
N THR A 185 55.09 -1.30 9.68
CA THR A 185 55.64 -1.83 10.95
C THR A 185 54.76 -2.14 12.19
N ALA A 186 54.41 -3.42 12.31
CA ALA A 186 54.74 -4.42 13.38
C ALA A 186 54.88 -4.05 14.88
N SER A 187 53.96 -4.63 15.70
CA SER A 187 54.14 -5.54 16.88
C SER A 187 54.86 -5.06 18.18
N PRO A 188 54.76 -5.74 19.38
CA PRO A 188 53.82 -6.77 19.93
C PRO A 188 53.40 -6.64 21.45
N THR A 189 52.59 -7.61 21.93
CA THR A 189 52.42 -8.19 23.32
C THR A 189 51.86 -7.30 24.47
N THR A 190 51.03 -7.74 25.44
CA THR A 190 50.84 -9.01 26.20
C THR A 190 49.49 -8.97 26.98
N PRO A 191 49.06 -10.07 27.66
CA PRO A 191 47.67 -10.46 27.88
C PRO A 191 47.15 -10.20 29.31
N HIS A 192 45.82 -10.31 29.54
CA HIS A 192 45.31 -10.80 30.82
C HIS A 192 43.90 -11.45 30.72
N THR A 193 43.93 -12.77 30.89
CA THR A 193 43.13 -13.62 31.79
C THR A 193 41.60 -13.55 31.83
N ALA A 194 41.03 -14.72 31.53
CA ALA A 194 39.66 -15.17 31.77
C ALA A 194 39.30 -15.26 33.26
N ALA A 195 38.01 -15.11 33.56
CA ALA A 195 37.36 -15.70 34.73
C ALA A 195 35.91 -16.06 34.38
N THR A 196 35.59 -17.35 34.41
CA THR A 196 34.24 -17.95 34.36
C THR A 196 33.91 -18.51 35.78
N PRO A 197 32.73 -19.12 36.02
CA PRO A 197 31.62 -18.56 36.79
C PRO A 197 31.37 -19.31 38.13
N ALA A 198 30.43 -18.84 38.95
CA ALA A 198 29.82 -19.67 39.99
C ALA A 198 28.39 -19.21 40.37
N PRO A 199 27.54 -20.12 40.88
CA PRO A 199 26.07 -20.11 40.70
C PRO A 199 25.29 -19.83 41.99
N ALA A 200 24.00 -19.47 41.87
CA ALA A 200 23.04 -19.63 42.97
C ALA A 200 21.60 -19.86 42.47
N THR A 201 21.01 -20.89 43.05
CA THR A 201 19.73 -21.58 42.84
C THR A 201 18.49 -20.85 43.41
N PRO A 202 17.26 -21.36 43.18
CA PRO A 202 16.04 -20.57 42.97
C PRO A 202 15.17 -20.38 44.23
N ARG A 203 14.27 -19.39 44.20
CA ARG A 203 13.20 -19.22 45.18
C ARG A 203 11.87 -18.87 44.50
N ALA A 204 10.81 -19.55 44.90
CA ALA A 204 9.46 -19.49 44.35
C ALA A 204 8.46 -18.71 45.24
N ALA A 205 7.39 -18.25 44.56
CA ALA A 205 6.06 -17.77 44.98
C ALA A 205 5.93 -16.32 45.55
N PRO A 206 4.77 -15.60 45.38
CA PRO A 206 3.42 -16.00 44.91
C PRO A 206 2.81 -15.11 43.77
N PRO A 207 1.57 -15.37 43.25
CA PRO A 207 0.96 -14.58 42.18
C PRO A 207 0.20 -13.37 42.73
N THR A 208 0.29 -12.21 42.09
CA THR A 208 -0.49 -11.03 42.50
C THR A 208 -0.94 -10.18 41.31
N SER A 209 -2.26 -10.05 41.24
CA SER A 209 -3.07 -8.93 40.75
C SER A 209 -2.90 -8.43 39.31
N ALA A 210 -4.01 -8.53 38.60
CA ALA A 210 -4.36 -7.78 37.40
C ALA A 210 -4.01 -6.29 37.51
N ALA A 211 -3.35 -5.77 36.48
CA ALA A 211 -3.07 -4.35 36.32
C ALA A 211 -4.16 -3.69 35.48
N ALA A 212 -4.80 -2.68 36.08
CA ALA A 212 -5.70 -1.74 35.43
C ALA A 212 -4.98 -0.89 34.34
N PRO A 213 -5.71 -0.37 33.34
CA PRO A 213 -5.11 0.47 32.30
C PRO A 213 -4.64 1.81 32.87
N ARG A 214 -3.45 2.25 32.45
CA ARG A 214 -2.87 3.55 32.82
C ARG A 214 -3.72 4.71 32.26
N PRO A 215 -3.84 5.83 32.98
CA PRO A 215 -4.50 7.03 32.46
C PRO A 215 -3.71 7.60 31.27
N VAL A 216 -4.45 7.95 30.22
CA VAL A 216 -3.99 8.74 29.07
C VAL A 216 -3.43 10.08 29.57
N HIS A 217 -2.23 10.42 29.09
CA HIS A 217 -1.57 11.68 29.39
C HIS A 217 -2.46 12.86 29.01
N ALA A 218 -2.67 13.76 29.98
CA ALA A 218 -3.11 15.12 29.74
C ALA A 218 -2.14 15.85 28.79
N ALA A 219 -2.69 16.68 27.91
CA ALA A 219 -1.99 17.45 26.90
C ALA A 219 -0.77 18.21 27.47
N ALA A 220 0.40 17.94 26.91
CA ALA A 220 1.61 18.74 27.10
C ALA A 220 1.66 19.86 26.04
N PRO A 221 2.26 21.03 26.34
CA PRO A 221 2.27 22.18 25.45
C PRO A 221 3.14 21.92 24.21
N THR A 222 2.76 22.55 23.09
CA THR A 222 3.42 22.51 21.78
C THR A 222 4.92 22.79 21.85
N GLY A 223 5.74 21.73 21.77
CA GLY A 223 7.15 21.83 21.44
C GLY A 223 7.36 22.08 19.94
N PRO A 224 8.54 22.59 19.52
CA PRO A 224 8.83 22.78 18.10
C PRO A 224 8.82 21.43 17.39
N THR A 225 8.05 21.37 16.29
CA THR A 225 7.94 20.21 15.40
C THR A 225 9.33 19.73 14.98
N PRO A 226 9.64 18.41 15.02
CA PRO A 226 10.91 17.91 14.53
C PRO A 226 11.16 18.36 13.08
N PRO A 227 12.42 18.66 12.70
CA PRO A 227 12.74 19.07 11.35
C PRO A 227 12.35 17.97 10.35
N PRO A 228 11.88 18.34 9.15
CA PRO A 228 11.41 17.36 8.18
C PRO A 228 12.55 16.45 7.70
N PRO A 229 12.28 15.16 7.42
CA PRO A 229 13.27 14.28 6.81
C PRO A 229 13.70 14.83 5.44
N PRO A 230 14.98 14.63 5.03
CA PRO A 230 15.47 15.03 3.72
C PRO A 230 14.60 14.44 2.59
N GLY A 231 14.38 15.18 1.51
CA GLY A 231 13.69 14.67 0.31
C GLY A 231 12.16 14.71 0.32
N THR A 232 11.48 14.97 1.44
CA THR A 232 10.01 15.05 1.43
C THR A 232 9.49 16.40 0.91
N SER A 233 8.75 16.40 -0.19
CA SER A 233 8.09 17.61 -0.70
C SER A 233 6.97 18.10 0.22
N ALA A 234 6.59 19.39 0.11
CA ALA A 234 5.45 19.92 0.87
C ALA A 234 4.14 19.19 0.54
N GLY A 235 3.98 18.75 -0.71
CA GLY A 235 2.87 17.92 -1.14
C GLY A 235 2.86 16.56 -0.44
N GLU A 236 3.96 15.81 -0.47
CA GLU A 236 4.01 14.49 0.16
C GLU A 236 3.68 14.54 1.65
N ARG A 237 4.08 15.61 2.35
CA ARG A 237 3.66 15.82 3.75
C ARG A 237 2.15 15.95 3.89
N LEU A 238 1.48 16.66 2.98
CA LEU A 238 0.03 16.79 2.99
C LEU A 238 -0.65 15.45 2.70
N LEU A 239 -0.12 14.65 1.77
CA LEU A 239 -0.65 13.31 1.48
C LEU A 239 -0.51 12.37 2.70
N ARG A 240 0.67 12.34 3.33
CA ARG A 240 0.89 11.58 4.57
C ARG A 240 -0.02 12.05 5.72
N GLN A 241 -0.20 13.36 5.86
CA GLN A 241 -1.10 13.92 6.86
C GLN A 241 -2.57 13.49 6.62
N SER A 242 -3.04 13.44 5.36
CA SER A 242 -4.37 12.89 5.06
C SER A 242 -4.51 11.44 5.50
N SER A 243 -3.50 10.61 5.23
CA SER A 243 -3.48 9.21 5.65
C SER A 243 -3.51 9.07 7.17
N ALA A 244 -2.76 9.89 7.91
CA ALA A 244 -2.74 9.87 9.36
C ALA A 244 -4.11 10.24 9.97
N ILE A 245 -4.78 11.26 9.44
CA ILE A 245 -6.13 11.66 9.89
C ILE A 245 -7.14 10.52 9.65
N LEU A 246 -7.04 9.85 8.49
CA LEU A 246 -7.90 8.69 8.17
C LEU A 246 -7.60 7.49 9.07
N GLU A 247 -6.33 7.22 9.36
CA GLU A 247 -5.91 6.15 10.27
C GLU A 247 -6.40 6.37 11.70
N ASP A 248 -6.31 7.59 12.21
CA ASP A 248 -6.81 7.93 13.54
C ASP A 248 -8.35 7.77 13.62
N ALA A 249 -9.06 8.12 12.54
CA ALA A 249 -10.49 7.83 12.42
C ALA A 249 -10.76 6.32 12.43
N ALA A 250 -10.01 5.53 11.65
CA ALA A 250 -10.13 4.07 11.62
C ALA A 250 -9.91 3.45 13.01
N ARG A 251 -8.86 3.87 13.71
CA ARG A 251 -8.54 3.41 15.07
C ARG A 251 -9.62 3.79 16.07
N SER A 252 -10.16 5.01 16.00
CA SER A 252 -11.25 5.45 16.86
C SER A 252 -12.53 4.62 16.62
N THR A 253 -12.90 4.38 15.36
CA THR A 253 -14.06 3.53 15.00
C THR A 253 -13.86 2.09 15.44
N ALA A 254 -12.67 1.52 15.22
CA ALA A 254 -12.35 0.17 15.66
C ALA A 254 -12.38 0.02 17.20
N ALA A 255 -11.93 1.05 17.93
CA ALA A 255 -12.00 1.09 19.39
C ALA A 255 -13.46 1.12 19.88
N LEU A 256 -14.33 1.92 19.24
CA LEU A 256 -15.76 1.92 19.52
C LEU A 256 -16.37 0.53 19.31
N ARG A 257 -16.17 -0.07 18.13
CA ARG A 257 -16.71 -1.39 17.78
C ARG A 257 -16.22 -2.47 18.75
N SER A 258 -14.94 -2.44 19.11
CA SER A 258 -14.35 -3.38 20.07
C SER A 258 -14.94 -3.22 21.48
N ALA A 259 -15.16 -1.98 21.93
CA ALA A 259 -15.76 -1.68 23.23
C ALA A 259 -17.22 -2.13 23.30
N VAL A 260 -18.00 -1.91 22.22
CA VAL A 260 -19.38 -2.40 22.11
C VAL A 260 -19.40 -3.93 22.14
N ALA A 261 -18.56 -4.60 21.34
CA ALA A 261 -18.49 -6.05 21.33
C ALA A 261 -18.06 -6.66 22.68
N TYR A 262 -17.21 -5.95 23.43
CA TYR A 262 -16.87 -6.33 24.80
C TYR A 262 -18.07 -6.18 25.76
N ALA A 263 -18.80 -5.07 25.67
CA ALA A 263 -20.00 -4.85 26.46
C ALA A 263 -21.05 -5.95 26.18
N ASP A 264 -21.28 -6.28 24.90
CA ASP A 264 -22.21 -7.34 24.48
C ASP A 264 -21.84 -8.69 25.09
N ARG A 265 -20.58 -9.11 24.96
CA ARG A 265 -20.10 -10.37 25.57
C ARG A 265 -20.29 -10.39 27.08
N ARG A 266 -19.94 -9.30 27.75
CA ARG A 266 -20.09 -9.19 29.22
C ARG A 266 -21.55 -9.29 29.65
N ARG A 267 -22.47 -8.69 28.90
CA ARG A 267 -23.91 -8.78 29.14
C ARG A 267 -24.40 -10.21 28.93
N ASP A 268 -24.01 -10.84 27.83
CA ASP A 268 -24.41 -12.21 27.50
C ASP A 268 -23.91 -13.21 28.55
N ASP A 269 -22.65 -13.09 29.00
CA ASP A 269 -22.08 -13.92 30.06
C ASP A 269 -22.82 -13.74 31.39
N ALA A 270 -23.16 -12.50 31.76
CA ALA A 270 -23.92 -12.21 32.97
C ALA A 270 -25.33 -12.81 32.91
N LEU A 271 -26.03 -12.69 31.78
CA LEU A 271 -27.35 -13.29 31.59
C LEU A 271 -27.30 -14.82 31.57
N ALA A 272 -26.27 -15.41 30.95
CA ALA A 272 -26.07 -16.86 30.94
C ALA A 272 -25.83 -17.41 32.35
N ALA A 273 -25.01 -16.73 33.16
CA ALA A 273 -24.77 -17.10 34.55
C ALA A 273 -26.06 -17.09 35.39
N LEU A 274 -26.92 -16.09 35.17
CA LEU A 274 -28.23 -15.99 35.85
C LEU A 274 -29.20 -17.11 35.47
N VAL A 275 -29.15 -17.61 34.23
CA VAL A 275 -29.96 -18.75 33.78
C VAL A 275 -29.41 -20.06 34.33
N ALA A 276 -28.09 -20.18 34.42
CA ALA A 276 -27.42 -21.39 34.91
C ALA A 276 -27.63 -21.61 36.41
N ASP A 277 -27.79 -20.56 37.21
CA ASP A 277 -28.03 -20.66 38.65
C ASP A 277 -29.48 -21.10 38.98
N PRO A 278 -29.70 -22.32 39.49
CA PRO A 278 -31.03 -22.81 39.82
C PRO A 278 -31.64 -22.09 41.03
N SER A 279 -30.82 -21.49 41.91
CA SER A 279 -31.26 -20.88 43.16
C SER A 279 -31.94 -19.53 42.98
N THR A 280 -31.68 -18.85 41.87
CA THR A 280 -32.23 -17.52 41.55
C THR A 280 -33.43 -17.57 40.59
N ARG A 281 -33.80 -18.76 40.10
CA ARG A 281 -34.75 -18.95 38.99
C ARG A 281 -36.15 -18.40 39.30
N GLY A 282 -36.61 -17.43 38.51
CA GLY A 282 -37.96 -16.85 38.55
C GLY A 282 -38.22 -15.85 39.68
N GLY A 283 -37.20 -15.50 40.47
CA GLY A 283 -37.32 -14.57 41.60
C GLY A 283 -37.00 -13.10 41.27
N PRO A 284 -37.44 -12.14 42.10
CA PRO A 284 -37.14 -10.71 41.93
C PRO A 284 -35.63 -10.38 41.97
N GLY A 285 -34.82 -11.23 42.62
CA GLY A 285 -33.36 -11.11 42.60
C GLY A 285 -32.76 -11.33 41.21
N GLN A 286 -33.26 -12.31 40.44
CA GLN A 286 -32.82 -12.55 39.06
C GLN A 286 -33.19 -11.38 38.14
N GLN A 287 -34.40 -10.83 38.29
CA GLN A 287 -34.83 -9.65 37.53
C GLN A 287 -33.96 -8.42 37.83
N SER A 288 -33.63 -8.21 39.10
CA SER A 288 -32.79 -7.08 39.54
C SER A 288 -31.36 -7.21 39.01
N ALA A 289 -30.79 -8.42 39.02
CA ALA A 289 -29.46 -8.70 38.49
C ALA A 289 -29.41 -8.57 36.95
N ALA A 290 -30.44 -9.06 36.24
CA ALA A 290 -30.55 -8.87 34.80
C ALA A 290 -30.65 -7.39 34.43
N ALA A 291 -31.49 -6.62 35.15
CA ALA A 291 -31.60 -5.17 34.95
C ALA A 291 -30.29 -4.43 35.27
N GLN A 292 -29.49 -4.95 36.22
CA GLN A 292 -28.16 -4.40 36.52
C GLN A 292 -27.17 -4.68 35.38
N ALA A 293 -27.14 -5.90 34.85
CA ALA A 293 -26.30 -6.25 33.69
C ALA A 293 -26.63 -5.39 32.46
N GLU A 294 -27.92 -5.15 32.20
CA GLU A 294 -28.37 -4.26 31.12
C GLU A 294 -27.95 -2.79 31.35
N ARG A 295 -28.02 -2.29 32.60
CA ARG A 295 -27.51 -0.94 32.93
C ARG A 295 -26.00 -0.83 32.73
N GLU A 296 -25.23 -1.82 33.19
CA GLU A 296 -23.78 -1.84 33.00
C GLU A 296 -23.40 -1.90 31.52
N HIS A 297 -24.11 -2.68 30.71
CA HIS A 297 -23.96 -2.70 29.26
C HIS A 297 -24.21 -1.33 28.65
N ALA A 298 -25.36 -0.72 28.96
CA ALA A 298 -25.74 0.59 28.44
C ALA A 298 -24.71 1.67 28.82
N ASP A 299 -24.22 1.67 30.05
CA ASP A 299 -23.20 2.62 30.54
C ASP A 299 -21.87 2.46 29.78
N LEU A 300 -21.44 1.22 29.52
CA LEU A 300 -20.21 0.94 28.76
C LEU A 300 -20.34 1.41 27.31
N VAL A 301 -21.45 1.11 26.66
CA VAL A 301 -21.72 1.54 25.27
C VAL A 301 -21.81 3.07 25.18
N ALA A 302 -22.48 3.71 26.13
CA ALA A 302 -22.61 5.17 26.17
C ALA A 302 -21.23 5.85 26.27
N ARG A 303 -20.38 5.41 27.20
CA ARG A 303 -19.02 5.96 27.35
C ARG A 303 -18.15 5.74 26.12
N ALA A 304 -18.27 4.58 25.48
CA ALA A 304 -17.52 4.28 24.25
C ALA A 304 -17.93 5.23 23.10
N ARG A 305 -19.25 5.47 22.94
CA ARG A 305 -19.79 6.41 21.94
C ARG A 305 -19.38 7.86 22.24
N GLU A 306 -19.52 8.32 23.47
CA GLU A 306 -19.11 9.66 23.87
C GLU A 306 -17.63 9.93 23.58
N ARG A 307 -16.77 8.92 23.79
CA ARG A 307 -15.35 9.01 23.46
C ARG A 307 -15.14 9.10 21.95
N HIS A 308 -15.78 8.23 21.18
CA HIS A 308 -15.68 8.23 19.72
C HIS A 308 -16.17 9.55 19.11
N ASP A 309 -17.31 10.08 19.57
CA ASP A 309 -17.86 11.36 19.13
C ASP A 309 -16.95 12.55 19.48
N ALA A 310 -16.22 12.48 20.60
CA ALA A 310 -15.22 13.47 20.94
C ALA A 310 -14.01 13.41 20.00
N ASP A 311 -13.49 12.20 19.73
CA ASP A 311 -12.37 11.99 18.81
C ASP A 311 -12.74 12.45 17.39
N LEU A 312 -13.93 12.10 16.88
CA LEU A 312 -14.37 12.50 15.55
C LEU A 312 -14.61 14.01 15.41
N ARG A 313 -15.07 14.70 16.47
CA ARG A 313 -15.16 16.18 16.45
C ARG A 313 -13.80 16.83 16.35
N GLN A 314 -12.79 16.28 17.03
CA GLN A 314 -11.41 16.76 16.91
C GLN A 314 -10.89 16.53 15.49
N LEU A 315 -11.03 15.31 14.96
CA LEU A 315 -10.59 14.96 13.61
C LEU A 315 -11.30 15.78 12.53
N ALA A 316 -12.58 16.10 12.70
CA ALA A 316 -13.31 16.98 11.79
C ALA A 316 -12.71 18.40 11.74
N ALA A 317 -12.30 18.94 12.89
CA ALA A 317 -11.66 20.26 12.95
C ALA A 317 -10.26 20.24 12.30
N GLU A 318 -9.47 19.18 12.55
CA GLU A 318 -8.16 18.97 11.95
C GLU A 318 -8.27 18.82 10.42
N LEU A 319 -9.21 18.00 9.96
CA LEU A 319 -9.46 17.78 8.54
C LEU A 319 -9.88 19.07 7.83
N ALA A 320 -10.76 19.87 8.44
CA ALA A 320 -11.20 21.14 7.88
C ALA A 320 -10.04 22.15 7.72
N ASP A 321 -9.05 22.14 8.63
CA ASP A 321 -7.83 22.95 8.46
C ASP A 321 -6.92 22.40 7.38
N HIS A 322 -6.74 21.08 7.38
CA HIS A 322 -5.92 20.37 6.42
C HIS A 322 -6.40 20.56 4.97
N GLU A 323 -7.70 20.41 4.71
CA GLU A 323 -8.27 20.55 3.36
C GLU A 323 -8.05 21.94 2.74
N ARG A 324 -7.94 23.00 3.55
CA ARG A 324 -7.63 24.35 3.06
C ARG A 324 -6.21 24.47 2.48
N ARG A 325 -5.32 23.56 2.86
CA ARG A 325 -3.90 23.54 2.44
C ARG A 325 -3.66 22.58 1.28
N LEU A 326 -4.63 21.73 0.93
CA LEU A 326 -4.51 20.77 -0.15
C LEU A 326 -4.40 21.48 -1.52
N PRO A 327 -3.52 21.01 -2.42
CA PRO A 327 -3.52 21.47 -3.80
C PRO A 327 -4.82 21.07 -4.50
N ALA A 328 -5.18 21.76 -5.58
CA ALA A 328 -6.46 21.59 -6.28
C ALA A 328 -6.80 20.12 -6.55
N ALA A 329 -5.88 19.34 -7.15
CA ALA A 329 -6.07 17.92 -7.45
C ALA A 329 -6.51 17.05 -6.26
N MET A 330 -6.11 17.41 -5.03
CA MET A 330 -6.43 16.70 -3.78
C MET A 330 -7.57 17.35 -2.98
N ALA A 331 -7.88 18.62 -3.25
CA ALA A 331 -8.86 19.41 -2.53
C ALA A 331 -10.31 19.11 -2.98
N PRO A 332 -11.33 19.32 -2.11
CA PRO A 332 -12.73 19.25 -2.55
C PRO A 332 -13.01 20.32 -3.61
N TRP A 333 -13.98 20.08 -4.50
CA TRP A 333 -14.32 21.03 -5.57
C TRP A 333 -14.79 22.40 -5.06
N THR A 334 -15.31 22.46 -3.84
CA THR A 334 -15.73 23.70 -3.17
C THR A 334 -14.54 24.54 -2.67
N ALA A 335 -13.33 23.99 -2.67
CA ALA A 335 -12.14 24.68 -2.19
C ALA A 335 -11.79 25.90 -3.05
N ALA A 336 -11.23 26.92 -2.41
CA ALA A 336 -10.75 28.11 -3.09
C ALA A 336 -9.64 27.81 -4.13
N ALA A 337 -8.93 26.69 -3.98
CA ALA A 337 -7.87 26.24 -4.91
C ALA A 337 -8.35 26.05 -6.36
N TRP A 338 -9.66 25.85 -6.58
CA TRP A 338 -10.25 25.71 -7.91
C TRP A 338 -10.65 27.04 -8.56
N ARG A 339 -10.82 28.11 -7.77
CA ARG A 339 -11.26 29.41 -8.30
C ARG A 339 -10.14 30.05 -9.10
N GLY A 340 -10.35 30.17 -10.42
CA GLY A 340 -9.33 30.72 -11.31
C GLY A 340 -8.09 29.85 -11.40
N TRP A 341 -8.23 28.54 -11.20
CA TRP A 341 -7.16 27.55 -11.22
C TRP A 341 -6.20 27.74 -12.42
N ARG A 342 -4.91 27.49 -12.16
CA ARG A 342 -3.83 27.48 -13.14
C ARG A 342 -2.93 26.27 -12.90
N PRO A 343 -2.33 25.68 -13.96
CA PRO A 343 -1.38 24.59 -13.82
C PRO A 343 -0.22 24.95 -12.89
N SER A 344 0.11 24.02 -11.98
CA SER A 344 1.28 24.14 -11.11
C SER A 344 2.54 23.66 -11.85
N PRO A 345 3.70 24.32 -11.71
CA PRO A 345 4.95 23.80 -12.27
C PRO A 345 5.46 22.55 -11.53
N VAL A 346 4.98 22.32 -10.31
CA VAL A 346 5.32 21.16 -9.48
C VAL A 346 4.15 20.18 -9.52
N PRO A 347 4.37 18.89 -9.81
CA PRO A 347 3.31 17.90 -9.78
C PRO A 347 2.75 17.73 -8.36
N ALA A 348 1.45 17.49 -8.26
CA ALA A 348 0.84 17.10 -7.00
C ALA A 348 1.25 15.65 -6.66
N PRO A 349 1.46 15.34 -5.37
CA PRO A 349 1.85 14.01 -4.92
C PRO A 349 0.71 12.99 -5.02
N GLY A 350 -0.51 13.45 -5.30
CA GLY A 350 -1.70 12.62 -5.25
C GLY A 350 -2.93 13.30 -5.87
N VAL A 351 -4.01 12.54 -5.96
CA VAL A 351 -5.29 12.96 -6.54
C VAL A 351 -6.45 12.45 -5.69
N ARG A 352 -7.48 13.28 -5.50
CA ARG A 352 -8.73 12.85 -4.85
C ARG A 352 -9.59 12.09 -5.85
N VAL A 353 -10.04 10.90 -5.46
CA VAL A 353 -10.89 10.04 -6.30
C VAL A 353 -12.31 9.87 -5.76
N GLY A 354 -12.56 10.35 -4.54
CA GLY A 354 -13.85 10.31 -3.89
C GLY A 354 -13.73 10.62 -2.40
N ASP A 355 -14.74 10.23 -1.65
CA ASP A 355 -14.81 10.42 -0.20
C ASP A 355 -15.16 9.14 0.54
N LEU A 356 -14.65 9.00 1.75
CA LEU A 356 -14.89 7.90 2.65
C LEU A 356 -15.63 8.39 3.88
N HIS A 357 -16.52 7.56 4.42
CA HIS A 357 -17.08 7.76 5.75
C HIS A 357 -17.40 6.42 6.40
N VAL A 358 -17.52 6.46 7.72
CA VAL A 358 -18.02 5.33 8.50
C VAL A 358 -19.53 5.48 8.70
N GLU A 359 -20.22 4.35 8.86
CA GLU A 359 -21.67 4.32 9.09
C GLU A 359 -22.06 5.09 10.36
N GLU A 360 -21.20 5.05 11.37
CA GLU A 360 -21.41 5.70 12.66
C GLU A 360 -21.55 7.23 12.55
N VAL A 361 -20.85 7.86 11.59
CA VAL A 361 -20.88 9.31 11.37
C VAL A 361 -20.88 9.62 9.86
N PRO A 362 -22.05 9.57 9.20
CA PRO A 362 -22.13 9.71 7.75
C PRO A 362 -21.94 11.13 7.23
N THR A 363 -21.89 12.11 8.14
CA THR A 363 -21.69 13.52 7.83
C THR A 363 -20.22 13.91 7.72
N LEU A 364 -19.30 13.16 8.35
CA LEU A 364 -17.87 13.43 8.28
C LEU A 364 -17.26 12.65 7.11
N ARG A 365 -16.74 13.38 6.13
CA ARG A 365 -16.17 12.83 4.90
C ARG A 365 -14.66 12.99 4.89
N PHE A 366 -13.95 11.88 4.74
CA PHE A 366 -12.51 11.84 4.60
C PHE A 366 -12.13 11.70 3.13
N PRO A 367 -11.19 12.50 2.59
CA PRO A 367 -10.82 12.41 1.19
C PRO A 367 -10.14 11.07 0.88
N MET A 368 -10.65 10.35 -0.11
CA MET A 368 -9.94 9.20 -0.70
C MET A 368 -8.88 9.74 -1.67
N LEU A 369 -7.62 9.69 -1.26
CA LEU A 369 -6.49 10.17 -2.07
C LEU A 369 -5.66 8.99 -2.57
N LEU A 370 -5.30 9.01 -3.86
CA LEU A 370 -4.34 8.09 -4.45
C LEU A 370 -3.01 8.82 -4.71
N GLY A 371 -1.89 8.16 -4.45
CA GLY A 371 -0.56 8.67 -4.76
C GLY A 371 -0.33 8.75 -6.27
N LEU A 372 0.48 9.73 -6.70
CA LEU A 372 0.88 9.89 -8.10
C LEU A 372 2.38 9.64 -8.31
N PRO A 373 2.79 9.06 -9.45
CA PRO A 373 1.92 8.51 -10.51
C PRO A 373 1.12 7.30 -10.03
N LEU A 374 -0.04 7.03 -10.64
CA LEU A 374 -0.90 5.91 -10.26
C LEU A 374 -0.14 4.59 -10.47
N SER A 375 -0.03 3.80 -9.41
CA SER A 375 0.61 2.48 -9.43
C SER A 375 -0.36 1.34 -9.77
N GLN A 376 -1.66 1.58 -9.64
CA GLN A 376 -2.73 0.63 -9.92
C GLN A 376 -3.69 1.19 -10.97
N PRO A 377 -4.26 0.35 -11.84
CA PRO A 377 -5.28 0.78 -12.77
C PRO A 377 -6.54 1.21 -12.00
N LEU A 378 -7.26 2.18 -12.56
CA LEU A 378 -8.53 2.64 -12.01
C LEU A 378 -9.66 2.02 -12.81
N TRP A 379 -10.70 1.56 -12.13
CA TRP A 379 -11.91 1.05 -12.74
C TRP A 379 -13.12 1.82 -12.23
N VAL A 380 -13.69 2.67 -13.07
CA VAL A 380 -14.94 3.38 -12.78
C VAL A 380 -16.10 2.50 -13.22
N ASP A 381 -16.89 2.03 -12.26
CA ASP A 381 -17.98 1.11 -12.55
C ASP A 381 -19.37 1.64 -12.23
N SER A 382 -20.33 1.18 -13.03
CA SER A 382 -21.76 1.38 -12.80
C SER A 382 -22.55 0.14 -13.17
N ALA A 383 -23.86 0.15 -12.93
CA ALA A 383 -24.74 -0.95 -13.34
C ALA A 383 -24.72 -1.19 -14.86
N SER A 384 -24.52 -0.13 -15.67
CA SER A 384 -24.55 -0.18 -17.14
C SER A 384 -23.21 0.13 -17.83
N GLY A 385 -22.23 0.70 -17.13
CA GLY A 385 -20.90 1.07 -17.65
C GLY A 385 -20.85 2.31 -18.56
N THR A 386 -22.00 2.84 -18.99
CA THR A 386 -22.13 3.92 -19.99
C THR A 386 -23.08 5.06 -19.57
N ASP A 387 -23.50 5.08 -18.31
CA ASP A 387 -24.41 6.11 -17.83
C ASP A 387 -23.76 7.49 -17.66
N ALA A 388 -24.61 8.51 -17.51
CA ALA A 388 -24.17 9.90 -17.34
C ALA A 388 -23.30 10.10 -16.08
N ALA A 389 -23.51 9.31 -15.02
CA ALA A 389 -22.72 9.37 -13.81
C ALA A 389 -21.29 8.89 -14.07
N THR A 390 -21.10 7.83 -14.85
CA THR A 390 -19.81 7.32 -15.31
C THR A 390 -19.06 8.37 -16.12
N VAL A 391 -19.72 9.01 -17.08
CA VAL A 391 -19.11 10.09 -17.87
C VAL A 391 -18.71 11.27 -16.97
N SER A 392 -19.56 11.65 -16.01
CA SER A 392 -19.27 12.73 -15.07
C SER A 392 -18.08 12.41 -14.16
N ALA A 393 -18.03 11.20 -13.60
CA ALA A 393 -16.94 10.72 -12.76
C ALA A 393 -15.60 10.69 -13.50
N VAL A 394 -15.58 10.13 -14.72
CA VAL A 394 -14.37 10.09 -15.55
C VAL A 394 -13.92 11.50 -15.92
N ARG A 395 -14.84 12.37 -16.33
CA ARG A 395 -14.52 13.76 -16.67
C ARG A 395 -13.96 14.53 -15.48
N ALA A 396 -14.52 14.35 -14.29
CA ALA A 396 -14.02 14.94 -13.04
C ALA A 396 -12.62 14.42 -12.70
N LEU A 397 -12.41 13.11 -12.78
CA LEU A 397 -11.13 12.46 -12.50
C LEU A 397 -10.03 12.89 -13.49
N VAL A 398 -10.34 12.94 -14.80
CA VAL A 398 -9.41 13.44 -15.84
C VAL A 398 -9.02 14.90 -15.55
N ALA A 399 -9.98 15.75 -15.19
CA ALA A 399 -9.69 17.13 -14.82
C ALA A 399 -8.79 17.24 -13.59
N ARG A 400 -9.01 16.41 -12.56
CA ARG A 400 -8.13 16.37 -11.38
C ARG A 400 -6.73 15.86 -11.68
N LEU A 401 -6.62 14.82 -12.50
CA LEU A 401 -5.34 14.28 -12.93
C LEU A 401 -4.58 15.33 -13.74
N LEU A 402 -5.21 15.99 -14.72
CA LEU A 402 -4.59 17.12 -15.43
C LEU A 402 -4.19 18.24 -14.47
N ALA A 403 -4.98 18.53 -13.44
CA ALA A 403 -4.64 19.52 -12.43
C ALA A 403 -3.47 19.11 -11.52
N ALA A 404 -3.13 17.82 -11.49
CA ALA A 404 -2.03 17.27 -10.70
C ALA A 404 -0.68 17.33 -11.43
N TYR A 405 -0.66 17.46 -12.77
CA TYR A 405 0.58 17.53 -13.54
C TYR A 405 0.85 18.96 -14.04
N PRO A 406 2.12 19.33 -14.27
CA PRO A 406 2.46 20.55 -14.98
C PRO A 406 1.94 20.52 -16.42
N VAL A 407 1.92 21.69 -17.08
CA VAL A 407 1.48 21.79 -18.49
C VAL A 407 2.32 20.86 -19.36
N GLY A 408 1.63 19.99 -20.11
CA GLY A 408 2.27 18.97 -20.94
C GLY A 408 2.92 17.82 -20.17
N GLY A 409 2.77 17.75 -18.85
CA GLY A 409 3.26 16.64 -18.02
C GLY A 409 2.36 15.40 -18.04
N LEU A 410 1.14 15.52 -18.58
CA LEU A 410 0.20 14.42 -18.77
C LEU A 410 -0.51 14.57 -20.13
N ASP A 411 -0.45 13.52 -20.95
CA ASP A 411 -1.17 13.40 -22.22
C ASP A 411 -2.26 12.32 -22.10
N VAL A 412 -3.49 12.71 -22.37
CA VAL A 412 -4.70 11.88 -22.22
C VAL A 412 -5.04 11.25 -23.56
N LEU A 413 -5.07 9.92 -23.58
CA LEU A 413 -5.40 9.11 -24.75
C LEU A 413 -6.74 8.44 -24.51
N VAL A 414 -7.74 8.74 -25.33
CA VAL A 414 -9.11 8.25 -25.14
C VAL A 414 -9.43 7.18 -26.18
N VAL A 415 -9.87 6.01 -25.72
CA VAL A 415 -10.51 4.99 -26.55
C VAL A 415 -11.98 4.92 -26.15
N ASP A 416 -12.85 5.31 -27.07
CA ASP A 416 -14.29 5.43 -26.85
C ASP A 416 -15.04 4.93 -28.09
N LEU A 417 -15.19 3.61 -28.19
CA LEU A 417 -15.83 2.97 -29.33
C LEU A 417 -17.35 3.17 -29.37
N THR A 418 -17.96 3.51 -28.23
CA THR A 418 -19.40 3.78 -28.11
C THR A 418 -19.75 5.25 -28.34
N GLY A 419 -18.77 6.15 -28.19
CA GLY A 419 -18.93 7.59 -28.39
C GLY A 419 -19.57 8.30 -27.19
N GLY A 420 -19.68 7.64 -26.04
CA GLY A 420 -20.34 8.17 -24.84
C GLY A 420 -19.51 9.18 -24.06
N LEU A 421 -18.18 9.05 -24.10
CA LEU A 421 -17.25 9.82 -23.26
C LEU A 421 -16.61 10.99 -24.00
N ALA A 422 -16.15 10.76 -25.24
CA ALA A 422 -15.36 11.70 -26.03
C ALA A 422 -15.98 13.09 -26.14
N PRO A 423 -17.32 13.26 -26.33
CA PRO A 423 -17.95 14.58 -26.37
C PRO A 423 -17.70 15.42 -25.11
N SER A 424 -17.62 14.77 -23.95
CA SER A 424 -17.42 15.43 -22.64
C SER A 424 -15.99 15.95 -22.43
N LEU A 425 -15.03 15.47 -23.23
CA LEU A 425 -13.61 15.83 -23.20
C LEU A 425 -13.16 16.70 -24.38
N THR A 426 -14.10 17.17 -25.22
CA THR A 426 -13.81 17.96 -26.43
C THR A 426 -12.99 19.23 -26.14
N ALA A 427 -13.08 19.80 -24.93
CA ALA A 427 -12.27 20.93 -24.50
C ALA A 427 -10.75 20.63 -24.53
N LEU A 428 -10.34 19.37 -24.39
CA LEU A 428 -8.94 18.93 -24.52
C LEU A 428 -8.51 18.75 -25.98
N ALA A 429 -9.45 18.51 -26.90
CA ALA A 429 -9.22 18.13 -28.29
C ALA A 429 -8.83 19.31 -29.20
N GLN A 430 -8.35 20.41 -28.62
CA GLN A 430 -8.01 21.60 -29.39
C GLN A 430 -6.75 21.35 -30.21
N PRO A 431 -6.66 21.89 -31.45
CA PRO A 431 -5.46 21.77 -32.26
C PRO A 431 -4.22 22.25 -31.51
N GLY A 432 -3.20 21.39 -31.40
CA GLY A 432 -1.94 21.69 -30.71
C GLY A 432 -1.96 21.50 -29.19
N SER A 433 -3.06 20.98 -28.62
CA SER A 433 -3.14 20.59 -27.21
C SER A 433 -2.08 19.54 -26.88
N ARG A 434 -1.33 19.76 -25.80
CA ARG A 434 -0.41 18.75 -25.22
C ARG A 434 -1.09 17.84 -24.20
N ALA A 435 -2.27 18.23 -23.72
CA ALA A 435 -3.07 17.45 -22.77
C ALA A 435 -3.86 16.33 -23.47
N MET A 436 -4.11 16.46 -24.77
CA MET A 436 -4.64 15.39 -25.61
C MET A 436 -4.06 15.55 -27.02
N SER A 437 -2.93 14.90 -27.25
CA SER A 437 -2.13 15.04 -28.46
C SER A 437 -2.75 14.35 -29.69
N THR A 438 -3.57 13.32 -29.45
CA THR A 438 -4.30 12.58 -30.47
C THR A 438 -5.81 12.69 -30.25
N PRO A 439 -6.63 12.76 -31.32
CA PRO A 439 -8.08 12.66 -31.18
C PRO A 439 -8.52 11.37 -30.50
N ALA A 440 -9.69 11.41 -29.84
CA ALA A 440 -10.29 10.20 -29.27
C ALA A 440 -10.47 9.12 -30.34
N ALA A 441 -10.04 7.90 -30.02
CA ALA A 441 -10.18 6.74 -30.89
C ALA A 441 -11.59 6.18 -30.80
N THR A 442 -12.40 6.48 -31.83
CA THR A 442 -13.82 6.07 -31.93
C THR A 442 -14.06 4.91 -32.90
N SER A 443 -12.99 4.25 -33.35
CA SER A 443 -13.06 3.06 -34.21
C SER A 443 -12.05 2.02 -33.76
N VAL A 444 -12.31 0.74 -34.04
CA VAL A 444 -11.42 -0.38 -33.68
C VAL A 444 -10.00 -0.18 -34.23
N ALA A 445 -9.88 0.32 -35.46
CA ALA A 445 -8.57 0.59 -36.06
C ALA A 445 -7.80 1.71 -35.34
N ALA A 446 -8.49 2.80 -34.97
CA ALA A 446 -7.89 3.88 -34.20
C ALA A 446 -7.51 3.43 -32.78
N ALA A 447 -8.36 2.62 -32.14
CA ALA A 447 -8.09 2.05 -30.82
C ALA A 447 -6.85 1.14 -30.86
N GLY A 448 -6.75 0.26 -31.86
CA GLY A 448 -5.57 -0.57 -32.09
C GLY A 448 -4.30 0.27 -32.26
N ALA A 449 -4.35 1.35 -33.04
CA ALA A 449 -3.20 2.24 -33.23
C ALA A 449 -2.75 2.93 -31.93
N VAL A 450 -3.68 3.38 -31.09
CA VAL A 450 -3.39 3.95 -29.76
C VAL A 450 -2.73 2.92 -28.86
N LEU A 451 -3.33 1.72 -28.74
CA LEU A 451 -2.79 0.65 -27.89
C LEU A 451 -1.41 0.19 -28.36
N ASP A 452 -1.22 -0.04 -29.66
CA ASP A 452 0.07 -0.44 -30.23
C ASP A 452 1.13 0.67 -30.03
N GLY A 453 0.73 1.94 -30.09
CA GLY A 453 1.61 3.08 -29.80
C GLY A 453 2.10 3.08 -28.35
N LEU A 454 1.18 2.84 -27.41
CA LEU A 454 1.52 2.75 -25.99
C LEU A 454 2.39 1.53 -25.68
N VAL A 455 2.08 0.35 -26.24
CA VAL A 455 2.91 -0.85 -26.07
C VAL A 455 4.33 -0.59 -26.55
N ARG A 456 4.51 -0.01 -27.76
CA ARG A 456 5.83 0.35 -28.26
C ARG A 456 6.56 1.33 -27.35
N ARG A 457 5.86 2.31 -26.75
CA ARG A 457 6.47 3.24 -25.78
C ARG A 457 6.98 2.47 -24.55
N VAL A 458 6.15 1.59 -23.98
CA VAL A 458 6.54 0.76 -22.82
C VAL A 458 7.81 -0.04 -23.16
N ASP A 459 7.80 -0.76 -24.28
CA ASP A 459 8.94 -1.57 -24.72
C ASP A 459 10.20 -0.72 -24.91
N LEU A 460 10.08 0.45 -25.55
CA LEU A 460 11.21 1.38 -25.75
C LEU A 460 11.77 1.90 -24.43
N VAL A 461 10.91 2.27 -23.48
CA VAL A 461 11.33 2.75 -22.16
C VAL A 461 12.02 1.63 -21.37
N GLN A 462 11.49 0.42 -21.42
CA GLN A 462 12.13 -0.74 -20.77
C GLN A 462 13.48 -1.10 -21.40
N MET A 463 13.58 -1.07 -22.74
CA MET A 463 14.84 -1.25 -23.44
C MET A 463 15.86 -0.16 -23.09
N ALA A 464 15.44 1.11 -23.06
CA ALA A 464 16.31 2.20 -22.67
C ALA A 464 16.79 2.07 -21.21
N ARG A 465 15.89 1.68 -20.29
CA ARG A 465 16.23 1.46 -18.89
C ARG A 465 17.22 0.30 -18.71
N SER A 466 16.95 -0.84 -19.32
CA SER A 466 17.84 -2.01 -19.26
C SER A 466 19.21 -1.74 -19.88
N ALA A 467 19.28 -0.89 -20.90
CA ALA A 467 20.54 -0.44 -21.51
C ALA A 467 21.23 0.72 -20.77
N GLY A 468 20.62 1.30 -19.71
CA GLY A 468 21.12 2.50 -19.05
C GLY A 468 21.12 3.76 -19.92
N ALA A 469 20.27 3.81 -20.95
CA ALA A 469 20.25 4.82 -22.00
C ALA A 469 18.94 5.64 -21.99
N MET A 470 18.42 5.97 -20.81
CA MET A 470 17.17 6.74 -20.66
C MET A 470 17.21 8.10 -21.37
N ASP A 471 18.37 8.76 -21.38
CA ASP A 471 18.57 10.04 -22.07
C ASP A 471 18.38 9.96 -23.59
N ALA A 472 18.44 8.77 -24.18
CA ALA A 472 18.25 8.55 -25.61
C ALA A 472 16.78 8.66 -26.06
N LEU A 473 15.81 8.69 -25.13
CA LEU A 473 14.38 8.75 -25.42
C LEU A 473 13.89 10.14 -25.88
N GLY A 474 14.76 11.15 -25.93
CA GLY A 474 14.49 12.42 -26.62
C GLY A 474 13.51 13.37 -25.89
N GLY A 475 13.35 13.24 -24.58
CA GLY A 475 12.63 14.22 -23.74
C GLY A 475 11.11 14.14 -23.79
N ASP A 476 10.53 13.02 -24.21
CA ASP A 476 9.08 12.73 -24.04
C ASP A 476 8.80 12.19 -22.62
N ASP A 477 8.97 13.08 -21.64
CA ASP A 477 8.83 12.79 -20.21
C ASP A 477 7.38 12.84 -19.72
N ALA A 478 6.44 13.20 -20.60
CA ALA A 478 5.03 13.30 -20.24
C ALA A 478 4.46 11.93 -19.87
N HIS A 479 3.74 11.86 -18.76
CA HIS A 479 2.96 10.68 -18.43
C HIS A 479 1.82 10.50 -19.43
N ARG A 480 1.39 9.27 -19.64
CA ARG A 480 0.23 8.94 -20.48
C ARG A 480 -0.91 8.44 -19.59
N LEU A 481 -2.11 8.98 -19.80
CA LEU A 481 -3.33 8.43 -19.23
C LEU A 481 -4.15 7.81 -20.35
N LEU A 482 -4.18 6.48 -20.42
CA LEU A 482 -5.10 5.75 -21.29
C LEU A 482 -6.47 5.65 -20.61
N VAL A 483 -7.48 6.25 -21.22
CA VAL A 483 -8.87 6.14 -20.80
C VAL A 483 -9.61 5.23 -21.78
N VAL A 484 -10.06 4.06 -21.32
CA VAL A 484 -10.86 3.12 -22.12
C VAL A 484 -12.29 3.12 -21.59
N HIS A 485 -13.21 3.63 -22.40
CA HIS A 485 -14.63 3.69 -22.06
C HIS A 485 -15.37 2.42 -22.50
N ASP A 486 -16.28 1.96 -21.64
CA ASP A 486 -17.14 0.78 -21.83
C ASP A 486 -16.34 -0.52 -22.08
N PHE A 487 -15.27 -0.74 -21.32
CA PHE A 487 -14.45 -1.94 -21.38
C PHE A 487 -15.15 -3.15 -20.71
N PRO A 488 -15.07 -4.36 -21.28
CA PRO A 488 -14.37 -4.76 -22.51
C PRO A 488 -15.25 -4.74 -23.78
N THR A 489 -16.39 -4.04 -23.75
CA THR A 489 -17.34 -4.02 -24.87
C THR A 489 -16.66 -3.53 -26.15
N ALA A 490 -16.90 -4.23 -27.27
CA ALA A 490 -16.30 -3.95 -28.57
C ALA A 490 -14.76 -4.12 -28.66
N PHE A 491 -14.12 -4.73 -27.67
CA PHE A 491 -12.72 -5.16 -27.73
C PHE A 491 -12.60 -6.65 -28.09
N ASP A 492 -11.64 -6.99 -28.94
CA ASP A 492 -11.24 -8.37 -29.17
C ASP A 492 -10.20 -8.84 -28.13
N ASP A 493 -9.93 -10.15 -28.07
CA ASP A 493 -8.98 -10.73 -27.11
C ASP A 493 -7.58 -10.14 -27.24
N ALA A 494 -7.16 -9.75 -28.45
CA ALA A 494 -5.87 -9.12 -28.69
C ALA A 494 -5.80 -7.71 -28.08
N ALA A 495 -6.84 -6.90 -28.23
CA ALA A 495 -6.94 -5.58 -27.61
C ALA A 495 -7.03 -5.68 -26.08
N VAL A 496 -7.79 -6.65 -25.55
CA VAL A 496 -7.82 -6.96 -24.10
C VAL A 496 -6.42 -7.34 -23.61
N GLY A 497 -5.69 -8.17 -24.35
CA GLY A 497 -4.31 -8.56 -24.03
C GLY A 497 -3.35 -7.37 -24.00
N ARG A 498 -3.48 -6.42 -24.92
CA ARG A 498 -2.68 -5.17 -24.89
C ARG A 498 -3.03 -4.30 -23.69
N VAL A 499 -4.32 -4.12 -23.38
CA VAL A 499 -4.73 -3.38 -22.18
C VAL A 499 -4.16 -4.05 -20.93
N ARG A 500 -4.19 -5.39 -20.85
CA ARG A 500 -3.56 -6.15 -19.75
C ARG A 500 -2.07 -5.85 -19.61
N TYR A 501 -1.33 -5.90 -20.72
CA TYR A 501 0.09 -5.57 -20.75
C TYR A 501 0.36 -4.13 -20.27
N LEU A 502 -0.43 -3.16 -20.74
CA LEU A 502 -0.31 -1.77 -20.33
C LEU A 502 -0.63 -1.56 -18.85
N VAL A 503 -1.52 -2.36 -18.27
CA VAL A 503 -1.80 -2.33 -16.83
C VAL A 503 -0.61 -2.85 -16.02
N ASP A 504 0.03 -3.94 -16.44
CA ASP A 504 1.17 -4.53 -15.72
C ASP A 504 2.44 -3.70 -15.87
N GLU A 505 2.79 -3.37 -17.11
CA GLU A 505 4.11 -2.85 -17.47
C GLU A 505 4.10 -1.33 -17.65
N GLY A 506 2.93 -0.75 -17.93
CA GLY A 506 2.74 0.66 -18.22
C GLY A 506 3.19 1.62 -17.13
N PRO A 507 2.91 1.39 -15.83
CA PRO A 507 3.30 2.31 -14.76
C PRO A 507 4.81 2.58 -14.74
N SER A 508 5.62 1.54 -15.00
CA SER A 508 7.07 1.65 -15.09
C SER A 508 7.54 2.55 -16.24
N ALA A 509 6.71 2.79 -17.25
CA ALA A 509 6.96 3.62 -18.41
C ALA A 509 6.12 4.92 -18.42
N GLY A 510 5.51 5.26 -17.28
CA GLY A 510 4.68 6.44 -17.12
C GLY A 510 3.30 6.35 -17.78
N VAL A 511 2.85 5.15 -18.16
CA VAL A 511 1.51 4.88 -18.71
C VAL A 511 0.58 4.43 -17.59
N GLN A 512 -0.48 5.18 -17.37
CA GLN A 512 -1.53 4.92 -16.38
C GLN A 512 -2.82 4.56 -17.11
N VAL A 513 -3.60 3.64 -16.56
CA VAL A 513 -4.81 3.11 -17.21
C VAL A 513 -6.04 3.39 -16.35
N LEU A 514 -7.05 4.01 -16.98
CA LEU A 514 -8.38 4.23 -16.45
C LEU A 514 -9.38 3.48 -17.34
N LEU A 515 -10.10 2.53 -16.75
CA LEU A 515 -11.13 1.74 -17.41
C LEU A 515 -12.51 2.18 -16.90
N THR A 516 -13.51 2.13 -17.76
CA THR A 516 -14.91 2.14 -17.33
C THR A 516 -15.60 0.86 -17.76
N GLY A 517 -16.56 0.37 -16.98
CA GLY A 517 -17.30 -0.84 -17.33
C GLY A 517 -18.30 -1.24 -16.26
N ALA A 518 -18.98 -2.37 -16.45
CA ALA A 518 -19.98 -2.83 -15.47
C ALA A 518 -19.36 -3.22 -14.10
N GLN A 519 -20.13 -3.03 -13.03
CA GLN A 519 -19.78 -3.34 -11.63
C GLN A 519 -19.43 -4.82 -11.36
N SER A 520 -19.72 -5.73 -12.29
CA SER A 520 -19.26 -7.10 -12.22
C SER A 520 -19.21 -7.67 -13.63
N PRO A 521 -18.04 -7.68 -14.29
CA PRO A 521 -17.90 -8.28 -15.61
C PRO A 521 -18.05 -9.82 -15.57
N VAL A 522 -18.33 -10.41 -14.39
CA VAL A 522 -18.50 -11.85 -14.17
C VAL A 522 -19.62 -12.43 -15.03
N HIS A 523 -20.58 -11.62 -15.49
CA HIS A 523 -21.72 -12.17 -16.21
C HIS A 523 -21.38 -12.78 -17.58
N GLU A 524 -20.33 -12.36 -18.29
CA GLU A 524 -19.97 -12.91 -19.61
C GLU A 524 -18.47 -12.71 -19.99
N GLY A 525 -17.56 -13.64 -19.66
CA GLY A 525 -16.31 -13.82 -20.43
C GLY A 525 -14.97 -13.27 -19.89
N SER A 526 -13.89 -13.84 -20.45
CA SER A 526 -12.44 -13.60 -20.26
C SER A 526 -11.89 -13.58 -18.80
N PRO A 527 -11.09 -14.59 -18.40
CA PRO A 527 -10.35 -14.58 -17.13
C PRO A 527 -9.44 -13.36 -16.95
N LEU A 528 -8.95 -12.76 -18.05
CA LEU A 528 -8.12 -11.56 -18.02
C LEU A 528 -8.92 -10.34 -17.54
N VAL A 529 -10.14 -10.15 -18.03
CA VAL A 529 -11.00 -9.03 -17.61
C VAL A 529 -11.37 -9.16 -16.14
N THR A 530 -11.71 -10.38 -15.69
CA THR A 530 -11.99 -10.64 -14.27
C THR A 530 -10.77 -10.35 -13.39
N THR A 531 -9.57 -10.67 -13.87
CA THR A 531 -8.32 -10.40 -13.13
C THR A 531 -8.04 -8.90 -13.07
N LEU A 532 -8.11 -8.21 -14.21
CA LEU A 532 -7.96 -6.75 -14.30
C LEU A 532 -8.91 -6.03 -13.35
N PHE A 533 -10.18 -6.42 -13.35
CA PHE A 533 -11.19 -5.86 -12.48
C PHE A 533 -10.86 -6.02 -10.98
N ARG A 534 -10.31 -7.17 -10.58
CA ARG A 534 -9.89 -7.44 -9.18
C ARG A 534 -8.62 -6.71 -8.78
N GLU A 535 -7.72 -6.49 -9.73
CA GLU A 535 -6.43 -5.80 -9.51
C GLU A 535 -6.57 -4.26 -9.59
N SER A 536 -7.73 -3.76 -10.05
CA SER A 536 -8.01 -2.33 -10.15
C SER A 536 -8.54 -1.71 -8.87
N VAL A 537 -8.21 -0.44 -8.66
CA VAL A 537 -8.92 0.39 -7.68
C VAL A 537 -10.33 0.66 -8.22
N ARG A 538 -11.31 0.12 -7.50
CA ARG A 538 -12.74 0.21 -7.83
C ARG A 538 -13.31 1.55 -7.40
N LEU A 539 -13.88 2.28 -8.35
CA LEU A 539 -14.50 3.60 -8.16
C LEU A 539 -15.96 3.56 -8.66
N PRO A 540 -16.89 2.95 -7.89
CA PRO A 540 -18.28 2.85 -8.30
C PRO A 540 -18.94 4.23 -8.38
N VAL A 541 -19.82 4.47 -9.34
CA VAL A 541 -20.51 5.78 -9.49
C VAL A 541 -21.71 5.94 -8.56
N GLU A 542 -21.97 4.93 -7.73
CA GLU A 542 -22.94 4.94 -6.64
C GLU A 542 -22.20 4.69 -5.31
N PRO A 543 -22.71 5.19 -4.16
CA PRO A 543 -22.11 4.90 -2.87
C PRO A 543 -22.09 3.39 -2.55
N ASP A 544 -20.93 2.88 -2.14
CA ASP A 544 -20.69 1.44 -1.91
C ASP A 544 -19.77 1.22 -0.69
N ASP A 545 -19.84 0.06 -0.06
CA ASP A 545 -19.09 -0.32 1.16
C ASP A 545 -17.98 -1.34 0.88
N HIS A 546 -17.44 -1.34 -0.35
CA HIS A 546 -16.46 -2.32 -0.81
C HIS A 546 -15.05 -2.11 -0.28
N LEU A 547 -14.77 -0.95 0.34
CA LEU A 547 -13.46 -0.59 0.84
C LEU A 547 -13.34 -0.92 2.33
N ALA A 548 -12.20 -1.52 2.68
CA ALA A 548 -11.78 -1.68 4.07
C ALA A 548 -10.36 -1.15 4.22
N ASP A 549 -10.07 -0.47 5.34
CA ASP A 549 -8.71 -0.01 5.58
C ASP A 549 -7.78 -1.18 5.98
N ALA A 550 -6.48 -0.93 5.85
CA ALA A 550 -5.47 -1.93 6.17
C ALA A 550 -5.17 -2.04 7.67
N TRP A 551 -5.40 -0.98 8.46
CA TRP A 551 -4.97 -0.91 9.86
C TRP A 551 -5.88 -1.70 10.81
N THR A 552 -7.18 -1.60 10.58
CA THR A 552 -8.24 -2.10 11.47
C THR A 552 -9.29 -2.93 10.74
N HIS A 553 -9.24 -2.97 9.41
CA HIS A 553 -10.27 -3.56 8.56
C HIS A 553 -11.65 -2.94 8.77
N THR A 554 -11.70 -1.66 9.17
CA THR A 554 -12.95 -0.91 9.22
C THR A 554 -13.47 -0.77 7.80
N GLN A 555 -14.72 -1.16 7.60
CA GLN A 555 -15.41 -0.93 6.33
C GLN A 555 -15.77 0.55 6.21
N TRP A 556 -15.46 1.12 5.04
CA TRP A 556 -15.70 2.51 4.70
C TRP A 556 -16.71 2.58 3.56
N ARG A 557 -17.70 3.44 3.73
CA ARG A 557 -18.62 3.80 2.66
C ARG A 557 -17.96 4.81 1.75
N TYR A 558 -17.68 4.39 0.53
CA TYR A 558 -17.20 5.24 -0.53
C TYR A 558 -18.33 6.12 -1.07
N THR A 559 -17.99 7.34 -1.46
CA THR A 559 -18.87 8.27 -2.16
C THR A 559 -18.12 8.82 -3.37
N PRO A 560 -18.68 8.64 -4.57
CA PRO A 560 -18.00 8.99 -5.81
C PRO A 560 -17.81 10.49 -5.97
N ASP A 561 -16.68 10.86 -6.58
CA ASP A 561 -16.52 12.20 -7.12
C ASP A 561 -17.12 12.29 -8.53
N LEU A 562 -18.34 12.81 -8.62
CA LEU A 562 -19.04 13.06 -9.88
C LEU A 562 -18.73 14.43 -10.47
N GLY A 563 -17.82 15.20 -9.86
CA GLY A 563 -17.54 16.59 -10.22
C GLY A 563 -18.30 17.61 -9.36
N PRO A 564 -18.03 18.91 -9.57
CA PRO A 564 -18.74 20.00 -8.93
C PRO A 564 -20.16 20.17 -9.48
N ASP A 565 -21.05 20.72 -8.65
CA ASP A 565 -22.38 21.18 -9.09
C ASP A 565 -22.28 22.20 -10.24
N ASP A 566 -21.27 23.08 -10.18
CA ASP A 566 -20.95 24.02 -11.26
C ASP A 566 -19.94 23.39 -12.24
N ALA A 567 -20.45 22.84 -13.34
CA ALA A 567 -19.65 22.23 -14.39
C ALA A 567 -18.60 23.18 -15.02
N SER A 568 -18.76 24.51 -14.88
CA SER A 568 -17.83 25.49 -15.43
C SER A 568 -16.43 25.41 -14.81
N VAL A 569 -16.32 24.88 -13.58
CA VAL A 569 -15.05 24.64 -12.90
C VAL A 569 -14.24 23.61 -13.69
N VAL A 570 -14.84 22.46 -14.00
CA VAL A 570 -14.21 21.39 -14.77
C VAL A 570 -13.91 21.86 -16.19
N ASP A 571 -14.84 22.56 -16.85
CA ASP A 571 -14.58 23.14 -18.18
C ASP A 571 -13.45 24.17 -18.19
N GLY A 572 -13.29 24.92 -17.10
CA GLY A 572 -12.17 25.84 -16.90
C GLY A 572 -10.84 25.11 -16.83
N VAL A 573 -10.78 24.02 -16.05
CA VAL A 573 -9.58 23.18 -15.90
C VAL A 573 -9.20 22.52 -17.22
N LEU A 574 -10.15 21.87 -17.90
CA LEU A 574 -9.90 21.20 -19.18
C LEU A 574 -9.40 22.19 -20.25
N ARG A 575 -10.02 23.38 -20.36
CA ARG A 575 -9.54 24.42 -21.29
C ARG A 575 -8.15 24.91 -20.92
N ALA A 576 -7.89 25.21 -19.65
CA ALA A 576 -6.60 25.69 -19.18
C ALA A 576 -5.49 24.65 -19.39
N ALA A 577 -5.78 23.36 -19.23
CA ALA A 577 -4.83 22.27 -19.53
C ALA A 577 -4.56 22.13 -21.04
N ALA A 578 -5.56 22.40 -21.88
CA ALA A 578 -5.43 22.34 -23.34
C ALA A 578 -4.68 23.53 -23.94
N THR A 579 -4.70 24.70 -23.27
CA THR A 579 -4.02 25.90 -23.75
C THR A 579 -2.59 25.93 -23.24
N ASP A 580 -1.63 25.78 -24.16
CA ASP A 580 -0.21 26.00 -23.91
C ASP A 580 -0.02 27.51 -23.60
N LEU A 581 -0.07 27.90 -22.31
CA LEU A 581 0.29 29.25 -21.89
C LEU A 581 1.82 29.39 -22.04
N ARG A 582 2.24 29.76 -23.25
CA ARG A 582 3.60 30.25 -23.50
C ARG A 582 3.91 31.51 -22.72
#